data_AF-A0A803Q323-F1
#
_entry.id   AF-A0A803Q323-F1
#
_cell.length_a   1.000
_cell.length_b   1.000
_cell.length_c   1.000
_cell.angle_alpha   90.00
_cell.angle_beta   90.00
_cell.angle_gamma   90.00
#
_symmetry.space_group_name_H-M   'P 1'
#
loop_
_entity.id
_entity.type
_entity.pdbx_description
1 polymer ?
#
loop_
_entity_poly.entity_id
_entity_poly.type
_entity_poly.pdbx_seq_one_letter_code
_entity_poly.pdbx_strand_id
1 'polypeptide(L)'
;MVGNPMAQASTCPTVLFSSLGSVSYRSSNHLPYLPFRSKRKMTQISATSSETGHDQAPSSEKKNPLAAVLNVPQAIWKRTLRPLSDFGFGHRSIWEGGVGLFLVSGAVILALSIAWLRGFQMRYRFRKYMAVFEFSQACGISNGTPVRIRGVTVGNVVGVNPSLRSIEAVVEVKDDKIIIPRNSLIEVNQSGLLMETIIDITPRDPIPNALVGPLDPDCAKEGLIVCDKEKVKGQQGVSLDALVGIFTRLGRDVEEIGIANTYSLAQRVSSVIEEARPLLTE
;
A
#
# COMPACT_ATOMS: atom_id res chain seq x y z
N MET A 1 47.50 42.57 7.78
CA MET A 1 47.07 42.93 9.16
C MET A 1 45.94 41.98 9.52
N VAL A 2 46.22 40.80 10.09
CA VAL A 2 46.58 40.52 11.50
C VAL A 2 45.51 41.03 12.46
N GLY A 3 44.86 40.10 13.16
CA GLY A 3 44.10 40.37 14.38
C GLY A 3 42.94 39.42 14.67
N ASN A 4 43.22 38.23 15.22
CA ASN A 4 42.29 37.50 16.09
C ASN A 4 42.35 38.08 17.52
N PRO A 5 41.31 37.86 18.33
CA PRO A 5 41.47 37.12 19.61
C PRO A 5 40.34 36.08 19.82
N MET A 6 40.59 34.85 20.28
CA MET A 6 40.64 34.36 21.70
C MET A 6 39.39 34.76 22.53
N ALA A 7 38.66 33.90 23.26
CA ALA A 7 39.04 32.67 23.96
C ALA A 7 37.83 31.83 24.49
N GLN A 8 38.12 30.55 24.81
CA GLN A 8 37.60 29.68 25.91
C GLN A 8 36.14 29.17 25.88
N ALA A 9 35.86 27.86 25.73
CA ALA A 9 36.12 26.68 26.59
C ALA A 9 35.07 26.47 27.70
N SER A 10 34.31 25.38 27.63
CA SER A 10 33.77 24.71 28.81
C SER A 10 33.47 23.23 28.55
N THR A 11 33.82 22.44 29.55
CA THR A 11 34.04 21.00 29.65
C THR A 11 32.80 20.19 30.00
N CYS A 12 32.82 18.90 29.64
CA CYS A 12 31.91 17.83 30.09
C CYS A 12 31.82 17.71 31.63
N PRO A 13 30.88 16.92 32.19
CA PRO A 13 31.24 15.51 32.38
C PRO A 13 30.12 14.47 32.18
N THR A 14 30.61 13.28 31.83
CA THR A 14 30.05 11.94 31.96
C THR A 14 29.61 11.59 33.38
N VAL A 15 28.46 10.92 33.54
CA VAL A 15 28.23 9.99 34.67
C VAL A 15 27.54 8.72 34.16
N LEU A 16 28.23 7.61 34.39
CA LEU A 16 27.83 6.21 34.25
C LEU A 16 26.75 5.83 35.29
N PHE A 17 25.83 4.93 34.96
CA PHE A 17 25.41 3.87 35.89
C PHE A 17 24.88 2.65 35.13
N SER A 18 25.53 1.52 35.41
CA SER A 18 25.22 0.14 35.05
C SER A 18 24.21 -0.49 36.02
N SER A 19 23.41 -1.45 35.56
CA SER A 19 23.12 -2.65 36.37
C SER A 19 22.69 -3.84 35.49
N LEU A 20 23.32 -4.97 35.78
CA LEU A 20 22.94 -6.31 35.36
C LEU A 20 21.53 -6.65 35.86
N GLY A 21 20.75 -7.34 35.03
CA GLY A 21 19.52 -8.00 35.43
C GLY A 21 19.43 -9.37 34.75
N SER A 22 20.09 -10.37 35.34
CA SER A 22 19.83 -11.78 35.06
C SER A 22 18.46 -12.15 35.61
N VAL A 23 17.51 -12.53 34.75
CA VAL A 23 16.26 -13.17 35.17
C VAL A 23 16.31 -14.63 34.71
N SER A 24 16.68 -15.48 35.65
CA SER A 24 16.48 -16.91 35.61
C SER A 24 15.08 -17.18 36.16
N TYR A 25 14.17 -17.70 35.33
CA TYR A 25 12.90 -18.24 35.83
C TYR A 25 12.91 -19.76 35.74
N ARG A 26 12.86 -20.33 36.94
CA ARG A 26 12.86 -21.74 37.29
C ARG A 26 11.44 -22.27 37.12
N SER A 27 11.24 -23.32 36.32
CA SER A 27 10.06 -24.17 36.44
C SER A 27 10.52 -25.61 36.63
N SER A 28 10.26 -26.09 37.84
CA SER A 28 10.43 -27.46 38.29
C SER A 28 9.17 -28.23 37.93
N ASN A 29 9.28 -29.40 37.30
CA ASN A 29 8.34 -30.48 37.54
C ASN A 29 8.97 -31.85 37.35
N HIS A 30 8.61 -32.71 38.29
CA HIS A 30 9.13 -34.02 38.59
C HIS A 30 8.87 -35.07 37.49
N LEU A 31 9.82 -36.01 37.42
CA LEU A 31 9.85 -37.32 36.77
C LEU A 31 8.60 -38.20 37.05
N PRO A 32 8.26 -39.19 36.18
CA PRO A 32 8.99 -40.47 36.21
C PRO A 32 9.32 -41.13 34.87
N TYR A 33 10.36 -41.96 34.96
CA TYR A 33 10.80 -43.02 34.07
C TYR A 33 9.65 -43.89 33.51
N LEU A 34 9.70 -44.18 32.21
CA LEU A 34 9.19 -45.42 31.62
C LEU A 34 10.14 -45.88 30.50
N PRO A 35 10.70 -47.11 30.54
CA PRO A 35 11.50 -47.64 29.46
C PRO A 35 10.60 -48.46 28.52
N PHE A 36 10.42 -48.05 27.26
CA PHE A 36 9.83 -48.95 26.26
C PHE A 36 10.94 -49.70 25.50
N ARG A 37 11.32 -50.84 26.09
CA ARG A 37 12.23 -51.82 25.52
C ARG A 37 11.44 -52.74 24.58
N SER A 38 11.52 -52.54 23.28
CA SER A 38 11.07 -53.56 22.30
C SER A 38 12.29 -54.20 21.63
N LYS A 39 12.78 -55.31 22.21
CA LYS A 39 13.68 -56.23 21.52
C LYS A 39 12.86 -57.06 20.54
N ARG A 40 12.95 -56.79 19.23
CA ARG A 40 12.60 -57.80 18.21
C ARG A 40 13.78 -58.76 18.06
N LYS A 41 13.76 -59.85 18.84
CA LYS A 41 14.47 -61.09 18.49
C LYS A 41 13.71 -61.72 17.34
N MET A 42 14.36 -61.90 16.18
CA MET A 42 13.84 -62.74 15.11
C MET A 42 14.36 -64.16 15.38
N THR A 43 13.49 -65.00 15.93
CA THR A 43 13.72 -66.44 16.04
C THR A 43 13.62 -67.06 14.65
N GLN A 44 14.70 -67.69 14.21
CA GLN A 44 14.74 -68.54 13.04
C GLN A 44 14.13 -69.89 13.45
N ILE A 45 12.94 -70.20 12.94
CA ILE A 45 12.31 -71.52 13.11
C ILE A 45 12.78 -72.35 11.92
N SER A 46 13.70 -73.28 12.15
CA SER A 46 13.97 -74.39 11.24
C SER A 46 12.93 -75.47 11.49
N ALA A 47 12.15 -75.80 10.46
CA ALA A 47 11.31 -77.00 10.43
C ALA A 47 11.97 -78.02 9.50
N THR A 48 12.40 -79.15 10.07
CA THR A 48 12.77 -80.36 9.36
C THR A 48 11.56 -81.29 9.28
N SER A 49 11.16 -81.67 8.07
CA SER A 49 10.33 -82.85 7.83
C SER A 49 10.79 -83.56 6.56
N SER A 50 11.19 -84.81 6.74
CA SER A 50 11.31 -85.92 5.77
C SER A 50 9.95 -86.19 5.10
N GLU A 51 9.78 -86.80 3.93
CA GLU A 51 10.63 -87.56 3.00
C GLU A 51 9.87 -87.71 1.65
N THR A 52 10.63 -87.99 0.57
CA THR A 52 10.28 -88.73 -0.68
C THR A 52 9.18 -88.26 -1.65
N GLY A 53 9.56 -88.15 -2.94
CA GLY A 53 8.69 -88.51 -4.09
C GLY A 53 8.61 -87.51 -5.26
N HIS A 54 9.36 -87.80 -6.33
CA HIS A 54 9.29 -87.38 -7.74
C HIS A 54 8.16 -86.45 -8.25
N ASP A 55 8.53 -85.33 -8.93
CA ASP A 55 8.47 -85.13 -10.40
C ASP A 55 8.53 -83.63 -10.82
N GLN A 56 9.02 -83.39 -12.04
CA GLN A 56 9.41 -82.11 -12.66
C GLN A 56 8.27 -81.09 -12.93
N ALA A 57 8.55 -79.79 -12.76
CA ALA A 57 8.36 -78.71 -13.76
C ALA A 57 8.63 -77.30 -13.16
N PRO A 58 9.17 -76.32 -13.92
CA PRO A 58 9.62 -75.03 -13.39
C PRO A 58 8.48 -74.00 -13.32
N SER A 59 8.25 -73.37 -12.16
CA SER A 59 7.26 -72.30 -12.02
C SER A 59 7.90 -70.95 -11.68
N SER A 60 7.95 -70.10 -12.72
CA SER A 60 7.69 -68.65 -12.71
C SER A 60 8.05 -67.86 -11.45
N GLU A 61 9.24 -67.28 -11.45
CA GLU A 61 9.72 -66.24 -10.53
C GLU A 61 8.84 -64.97 -10.62
N LYS A 62 7.81 -64.84 -9.78
CA LYS A 62 7.07 -63.58 -9.60
C LYS A 62 7.93 -62.59 -8.82
N LYS A 63 8.79 -61.84 -9.52
CA LYS A 63 9.43 -60.62 -8.99
C LYS A 63 8.37 -59.53 -8.86
N ASN A 64 8.06 -59.15 -7.61
CA ASN A 64 7.09 -58.09 -7.31
C ASN A 64 7.54 -56.75 -7.93
N PRO A 65 6.74 -56.11 -8.81
CA PRO A 65 7.12 -54.88 -9.50
C PRO A 65 7.27 -53.68 -8.56
N LEU A 66 6.65 -53.74 -7.37
CA LEU A 66 6.80 -52.74 -6.32
C LEU A 66 8.17 -52.81 -5.62
N ALA A 67 8.83 -53.97 -5.64
CA ALA A 67 10.20 -54.07 -5.12
C ALA A 67 11.18 -53.35 -6.05
N ALA A 68 10.95 -53.33 -7.36
CA ALA A 68 11.80 -52.59 -8.29
C ALA A 68 11.74 -51.07 -8.03
N VAL A 69 10.55 -50.52 -7.79
CA VAL A 69 10.36 -49.07 -7.52
C VAL A 69 10.95 -48.64 -6.16
N LEU A 70 10.87 -49.50 -5.14
CA LEU A 70 11.45 -49.21 -3.82
C LEU A 70 12.99 -49.37 -3.77
N ASN A 71 13.57 -50.22 -4.61
CA ASN A 71 15.02 -50.43 -4.66
C ASN A 71 15.78 -49.35 -5.43
N VAL A 72 15.11 -48.62 -6.33
CA VAL A 72 15.73 -47.54 -7.12
C VAL A 72 16.22 -46.38 -6.24
N PRO A 73 15.42 -45.82 -5.29
CA PRO A 73 15.93 -44.77 -4.39
C PRO A 73 17.07 -45.28 -3.51
N GLN A 74 16.99 -46.52 -3.00
CA GLN A 74 17.99 -47.07 -2.08
C GLN A 74 19.33 -47.37 -2.78
N ALA A 75 19.30 -47.85 -4.03
CA ALA A 75 20.49 -48.11 -4.83
C ALA A 75 21.18 -46.82 -5.27
N ILE A 76 20.40 -45.80 -5.62
CA ILE A 76 20.92 -44.46 -5.95
C ILE A 76 21.57 -43.86 -4.70
N TRP A 77 20.90 -43.89 -3.54
CA TRP A 77 21.41 -43.33 -2.29
C TRP A 77 22.69 -44.01 -1.82
N LYS A 78 22.80 -45.34 -1.97
CA LYS A 78 24.04 -46.07 -1.69
C LYS A 78 25.18 -45.70 -2.65
N ARG A 79 24.90 -45.40 -3.92
CA ARG A 79 25.93 -44.98 -4.89
C ARG A 79 26.40 -43.55 -4.66
N THR A 80 25.50 -42.63 -4.28
CA THR A 80 25.86 -41.24 -3.98
C THR A 80 26.51 -41.06 -2.61
N LEU A 81 26.22 -41.91 -1.62
CA LEU A 81 26.83 -41.80 -0.28
C LEU A 81 28.19 -42.52 -0.12
N ARG A 82 28.52 -43.50 -0.96
CA ARG A 82 29.84 -44.19 -0.93
C ARG A 82 31.05 -43.26 -1.04
N PRO A 83 31.12 -42.29 -1.98
CA PRO A 83 32.26 -41.37 -2.03
C PRO A 83 32.29 -40.38 -0.86
N LEU A 84 31.17 -40.16 -0.17
CA LEU A 84 31.09 -39.28 1.00
C LEU A 84 31.54 -40.00 2.29
N SER A 85 31.37 -41.32 2.37
CA SER A 85 31.86 -42.12 3.50
C SER A 85 33.39 -42.26 3.53
N ASP A 86 34.06 -42.11 2.39
CA ASP A 86 35.54 -42.16 2.31
C ASP A 86 36.22 -40.97 2.99
N PHE A 87 35.47 -39.90 3.28
CA PHE A 87 35.95 -38.75 4.05
C PHE A 87 35.83 -38.94 5.58
N GLY A 88 35.54 -40.16 6.07
CA GLY A 88 35.52 -40.47 7.50
C GLY A 88 34.23 -40.06 8.23
N PHE A 89 33.18 -39.67 7.50
CA PHE A 89 31.88 -39.34 8.09
C PHE A 89 31.06 -40.60 8.35
N GLY A 90 30.80 -40.91 9.63
CA GLY A 90 29.98 -42.05 10.03
C GLY A 90 28.49 -41.87 9.72
N HIS A 91 27.74 -42.97 9.66
CA HIS A 91 26.28 -42.95 9.41
C HIS A 91 25.49 -42.03 10.36
N ARG A 92 25.97 -41.81 11.60
CA ARG A 92 25.35 -40.88 12.57
C ARG A 92 25.65 -39.41 12.24
N SER A 93 26.87 -39.08 11.81
CA SER A 93 27.24 -37.70 11.47
C SER A 93 26.54 -37.20 10.21
N ILE A 94 26.23 -38.10 9.26
CA ILE A 94 25.42 -37.77 8.07
C ILE A 94 23.98 -37.37 8.49
N TRP A 95 23.42 -38.03 9.50
CA TRP A 95 22.08 -37.71 10.00
C TRP A 95 22.06 -36.38 10.75
N GLU A 96 23.07 -36.14 11.59
CA GLU A 96 23.22 -34.89 12.35
C GLU A 96 23.45 -33.68 11.43
N GLY A 97 24.29 -33.81 10.39
CA GLY A 97 24.49 -32.78 9.38
C GLY A 97 23.26 -32.54 8.47
N GLY A 98 22.50 -33.61 8.21
CA GLY A 98 21.26 -33.54 7.43
C GLY A 98 20.18 -32.68 8.09
N VAL A 99 20.04 -32.76 9.43
CA VAL A 99 19.07 -31.92 10.17
C VAL A 99 19.47 -30.44 10.13
N GLY A 100 20.77 -30.15 10.26
CA GLY A 100 21.28 -28.78 10.15
C GLY A 100 21.05 -28.18 8.75
N LEU A 101 21.36 -28.93 7.70
CA LEU A 101 21.11 -28.50 6.32
C LEU A 101 19.61 -28.32 6.05
N PHE A 102 18.75 -29.19 6.59
CA PHE A 102 17.30 -29.06 6.47
C PHE A 102 16.78 -27.77 7.12
N LEU A 103 17.25 -27.44 8.33
CA LEU A 103 16.87 -26.20 9.01
C LEU A 103 17.33 -24.96 8.25
N VAL A 104 18.59 -24.94 7.78
CA VAL A 104 19.14 -23.81 7.01
C VAL A 104 18.40 -23.66 5.68
N SER A 105 18.19 -24.76 4.95
CA SER A 105 17.44 -24.76 3.69
C SER A 105 15.99 -24.29 3.89
N GLY A 106 15.31 -24.80 4.93
CA GLY A 106 13.95 -24.39 5.28
C GLY A 106 13.87 -22.90 5.61
N ALA A 107 14.83 -22.35 6.37
CA ALA A 107 14.90 -20.94 6.68
C ALA A 107 15.10 -20.07 5.42
N VAL A 108 15.96 -20.50 4.48
CA VAL A 108 16.19 -19.80 3.21
C VAL A 108 14.93 -19.79 2.34
N ILE A 109 14.28 -20.94 2.17
CA ILE A 109 13.04 -21.05 1.38
C ILE A 109 11.93 -20.20 2.01
N LEU A 110 11.80 -20.22 3.34
CA LEU A 110 10.83 -19.40 4.04
C LEU A 110 11.08 -17.90 3.84
N ALA A 111 12.33 -17.46 3.93
CA ALA A 111 12.71 -16.08 3.70
C ALA A 111 12.38 -15.63 2.26
N LEU A 112 12.68 -16.47 1.27
CA LEU A 112 12.33 -16.21 -0.13
C LEU A 112 10.82 -16.15 -0.34
N SER A 113 10.05 -17.05 0.28
CA SER A 113 8.58 -17.04 0.21
C SER A 113 7.98 -15.77 0.83
N ILE A 114 8.52 -15.31 1.96
CA ILE A 114 8.06 -14.06 2.60
C ILE A 114 8.41 -12.85 1.73
N ALA A 115 9.62 -12.82 1.16
CA ALA A 115 10.04 -11.77 0.24
C ALA A 115 9.15 -11.73 -1.01
N TRP A 116 8.82 -12.90 -1.57
CA TRP A 116 7.93 -13.02 -2.72
C TRP A 116 6.50 -12.57 -2.39
N LEU A 117 5.94 -13.01 -1.26
CA LEU A 117 4.59 -12.63 -0.84
C LEU A 117 4.48 -11.12 -0.59
N ARG A 118 5.47 -10.53 0.08
CA ARG A 118 5.56 -9.08 0.24
C ARG A 118 5.68 -8.38 -1.10
N GLY A 119 6.54 -8.84 -2.00
CA GLY A 119 6.69 -8.25 -3.33
C GLY A 119 5.38 -8.25 -4.13
N PHE A 120 4.63 -9.36 -4.10
CA PHE A 120 3.36 -9.48 -4.81
C PHE A 120 2.25 -8.62 -4.21
N GLN A 121 2.09 -8.63 -2.87
CA GLN A 121 1.10 -7.82 -2.19
C GLN A 121 1.34 -6.32 -2.38
N MET A 122 2.60 -5.89 -2.34
CA MET A 122 2.98 -4.51 -2.60
C MET A 122 2.71 -4.14 -4.07
N ARG A 123 3.10 -4.98 -5.02
CA ARG A 123 2.87 -4.72 -6.46
C ARG A 123 1.39 -4.61 -6.83
N TYR A 124 0.51 -5.38 -6.17
CA TYR A 124 -0.93 -5.30 -6.39
C TYR A 124 -1.58 -4.09 -5.70
N ARG A 125 -1.12 -3.72 -4.49
CA ARG A 125 -1.64 -2.54 -3.77
C ARG A 125 -1.15 -1.20 -4.29
N PHE A 126 -0.11 -1.16 -5.13
CA PHE A 126 0.50 0.09 -5.60
C PHE A 126 0.35 0.33 -7.10
N ARG A 127 -0.70 -0.21 -7.73
CA ARG A 127 -1.07 0.25 -9.08
C ARG A 127 -1.76 1.60 -8.96
N LYS A 128 -0.94 2.62 -8.79
CA LYS A 128 -1.34 4.02 -8.78
C LYS A 128 -1.19 4.57 -10.18
N TYR A 129 -2.07 5.50 -10.54
CA TYR A 129 -1.93 6.28 -11.76
C TYR A 129 -1.95 7.76 -11.42
N MET A 130 -1.40 8.56 -12.32
CA MET A 130 -1.34 10.00 -12.18
C MET A 130 -2.42 10.63 -13.06
N ALA A 131 -3.03 11.70 -12.60
CA ALA A 131 -3.89 12.56 -13.40
C ALA A 131 -3.43 14.02 -13.24
N VAL A 132 -3.54 14.82 -14.30
CA VAL A 132 -3.14 16.24 -14.25
C VAL A 132 -4.38 17.10 -14.35
N PHE A 133 -4.68 17.87 -13.30
CA PHE A 133 -5.82 18.79 -13.28
C PHE A 133 -5.35 20.22 -13.52
N GLU A 134 -5.90 20.84 -14.55
CA GLU A 134 -5.62 22.22 -14.91
C GLU A 134 -6.67 23.15 -14.31
N PHE A 135 -6.25 24.08 -13.47
CA PHE A 135 -7.10 25.10 -12.87
C PHE A 135 -6.67 26.50 -13.31
N SER A 136 -7.62 27.44 -13.39
CA SER A 136 -7.31 28.86 -13.60
C SER A 136 -6.80 29.54 -12.32
N GLN A 137 -7.21 29.06 -11.14
CA GLN A 137 -6.85 29.61 -9.83
C GLN A 137 -6.54 28.48 -8.85
N ALA A 138 -5.52 28.68 -8.00
CA ALA A 138 -4.98 27.63 -7.15
C ALA A 138 -5.74 27.44 -5.82
N CYS A 139 -6.48 28.43 -5.31
CA CYS A 139 -7.27 28.32 -4.05
C CYS A 139 -6.58 27.60 -2.88
N GLY A 140 -5.25 27.75 -2.75
CA GLY A 140 -4.46 27.08 -1.70
C GLY A 140 -4.04 25.62 -1.97
N ILE A 141 -4.18 25.11 -3.21
CA ILE A 141 -3.71 23.76 -3.58
C ILE A 141 -2.22 23.63 -3.26
N SER A 142 -1.88 22.57 -2.53
CA SER A 142 -0.50 22.24 -2.17
C SER A 142 -0.29 20.74 -2.23
N ASN A 143 0.98 20.31 -2.10
CA ASN A 143 1.28 18.89 -2.02
C ASN A 143 0.61 18.28 -0.80
N GLY A 144 -0.09 17.17 -0.99
CA GLY A 144 -0.89 16.51 0.03
C GLY A 144 -2.35 16.92 0.07
N THR A 145 -2.79 17.91 -0.73
CA THR A 145 -4.22 18.23 -0.89
C THR A 145 -5.00 16.96 -1.25
N PRO A 146 -6.03 16.59 -0.48
CA PRO A 146 -6.78 15.37 -0.72
C PRO A 146 -7.70 15.54 -1.95
N VAL A 147 -7.77 14.48 -2.74
CA VAL A 147 -8.67 14.38 -3.89
C VAL A 147 -9.77 13.39 -3.57
N ARG A 148 -11.03 13.81 -3.74
CA ARG A 148 -12.21 13.05 -3.33
C ARG A 148 -13.15 12.85 -4.52
N ILE A 149 -13.77 11.68 -4.58
CA ILE A 149 -14.90 11.43 -5.48
C ILE A 149 -16.14 11.29 -4.59
N ARG A 150 -17.13 12.15 -4.78
CA ARG A 150 -18.38 12.14 -3.97
C ARG A 150 -18.13 12.04 -2.46
N GLY A 151 -17.13 12.78 -1.95
CA GLY A 151 -16.76 12.83 -0.53
C GLY A 151 -15.81 11.75 -0.02
N VAL A 152 -15.43 10.75 -0.85
CA VAL A 152 -14.48 9.70 -0.46
C VAL A 152 -13.08 10.01 -1.00
N THR A 153 -12.06 9.98 -0.15
CA THR A 153 -10.67 10.29 -0.54
C THR A 153 -10.05 9.19 -1.38
N VAL A 154 -9.83 9.48 -2.67
CA VAL A 154 -9.31 8.54 -3.67
C VAL A 154 -7.82 8.73 -3.97
N GLY A 155 -7.28 9.91 -3.68
CA GLY A 155 -5.93 10.28 -4.07
C GLY A 155 -5.46 11.54 -3.35
N ASN A 156 -4.24 11.96 -3.63
CA ASN A 156 -3.64 13.19 -3.11
C ASN A 156 -2.86 13.90 -4.22
N VAL A 157 -2.74 15.22 -4.12
CA VAL A 157 -1.83 16.00 -4.98
C VAL A 157 -0.38 15.70 -4.60
N VAL A 158 0.44 15.31 -5.57
CA VAL A 158 1.88 15.03 -5.38
C VAL A 158 2.77 16.18 -5.83
N GLY A 159 2.27 17.03 -6.73
CA GLY A 159 3.02 18.18 -7.24
C GLY A 159 2.08 19.24 -7.81
N VAL A 160 2.53 20.48 -7.77
CA VAL A 160 1.81 21.62 -8.35
C VAL A 160 2.78 22.40 -9.22
N ASN A 161 2.46 22.51 -10.51
CA ASN A 161 3.24 23.28 -11.47
C ASN A 161 2.49 24.57 -11.79
N PRO A 162 2.91 25.73 -11.25
CA PRO A 162 2.30 27.00 -11.59
C PRO A 162 2.73 27.44 -13.00
N SER A 163 1.79 27.91 -13.80
CA SER A 163 2.03 28.62 -15.06
C SER A 163 1.33 29.99 -15.03
N LEU A 164 1.70 30.89 -15.94
CA LEU A 164 1.19 32.27 -15.96
C LEU A 164 -0.33 32.35 -16.23
N ARG A 165 -0.88 31.35 -16.92
CA ARG A 165 -2.30 31.31 -17.31
C ARG A 165 -3.12 30.29 -16.52
N SER A 166 -2.48 29.24 -16.04
CA SER A 166 -3.13 28.13 -15.36
C SER A 166 -2.17 27.46 -14.39
N ILE A 167 -2.70 26.69 -13.46
CA ILE A 167 -1.94 25.84 -12.55
C ILE A 167 -2.26 24.38 -12.88
N GLU A 168 -1.22 23.56 -12.98
CA GLU A 168 -1.35 22.12 -13.19
C GLU A 168 -1.09 21.40 -11.85
N ALA A 169 -2.12 20.79 -11.29
CA ALA A 169 -2.01 19.93 -10.13
C ALA A 169 -1.84 18.47 -10.58
N VAL A 170 -0.71 17.87 -10.24
CA VAL A 170 -0.43 16.45 -10.47
C VAL A 170 -0.99 15.65 -9.31
N VAL A 171 -1.98 14.81 -9.60
CA VAL A 171 -2.71 13.99 -8.63
C VAL A 171 -2.30 12.54 -8.76
N GLU A 172 -1.98 11.92 -7.63
CA GLU A 172 -1.78 10.47 -7.53
C GLU A 172 -3.06 9.81 -7.01
N VAL A 173 -3.65 8.92 -7.82
CA VAL A 173 -4.81 8.12 -7.44
C VAL A 173 -4.33 6.80 -6.85
N LYS A 174 -4.92 6.38 -5.72
CA LYS A 174 -4.42 5.28 -4.89
C LYS A 174 -4.54 3.88 -5.55
N ASP A 175 -5.50 3.70 -6.44
CA ASP A 175 -5.85 2.38 -7.02
C ASP A 175 -6.32 2.57 -8.47
N ASP A 176 -5.90 1.69 -9.38
CA ASP A 176 -6.27 1.66 -10.79
C ASP A 176 -7.72 1.22 -11.02
N LYS A 177 -8.37 0.65 -10.00
CA LYS A 177 -9.81 0.38 -9.98
C LYS A 177 -10.66 1.62 -9.79
N ILE A 178 -10.08 2.72 -9.29
CA ILE A 178 -10.81 3.98 -9.12
C ILE A 178 -10.80 4.71 -10.44
N ILE A 179 -11.93 4.61 -11.14
CA ILE A 179 -12.12 5.22 -12.45
C ILE A 179 -12.66 6.63 -12.27
N ILE A 180 -12.00 7.60 -12.91
CA ILE A 180 -12.48 8.98 -13.01
C ILE A 180 -13.08 9.16 -14.42
N PRO A 181 -14.41 9.30 -14.56
CA PRO A 181 -15.04 9.59 -15.84
C PRO A 181 -14.61 10.94 -16.42
N ARG A 182 -14.49 11.06 -17.75
CA ARG A 182 -14.16 12.35 -18.39
C ARG A 182 -15.24 13.41 -18.27
N ASN A 183 -16.49 13.00 -18.13
CA ASN A 183 -17.62 13.91 -17.93
C ASN A 183 -17.74 14.37 -16.47
N SER A 184 -16.77 14.06 -15.60
CA SER A 184 -16.77 14.52 -14.22
C SER A 184 -16.47 16.02 -14.14
N LEU A 185 -17.19 16.69 -13.24
CA LEU A 185 -16.92 18.06 -12.84
C LEU A 185 -15.84 18.01 -11.75
N ILE A 186 -14.68 18.57 -12.05
CA ILE A 186 -13.54 18.64 -11.13
C ILE A 186 -13.50 20.06 -10.59
N GLU A 187 -13.72 20.21 -9.29
CA GLU A 187 -13.74 21.51 -8.61
C GLU A 187 -12.72 21.56 -7.50
N VAL A 188 -12.00 22.68 -7.40
CA VAL A 188 -11.23 23.01 -6.20
C VAL A 188 -12.12 23.78 -5.24
N ASN A 189 -12.37 23.19 -4.07
CA ASN A 189 -13.15 23.78 -3.00
C ASN A 189 -12.22 24.10 -1.82
N GLN A 190 -12.41 25.26 -1.22
CA GLN A 190 -11.76 25.65 0.03
C GLN A 190 -12.86 25.88 1.05
N SER A 191 -12.98 24.96 2.01
CA SER A 191 -14.11 24.92 2.93
C SER A 191 -13.70 24.32 4.28
N GLY A 192 -14.59 24.44 5.28
CA GLY A 192 -14.32 24.01 6.64
C GLY A 192 -13.73 25.12 7.52
N LEU A 193 -13.71 24.88 8.83
CA LEU A 193 -13.27 25.87 9.83
C LEU A 193 -11.79 26.23 9.70
N LEU A 194 -10.99 25.33 9.12
CA LEU A 194 -9.54 25.48 8.96
C LEU A 194 -9.13 25.88 7.53
N MET A 195 -10.08 26.27 6.67
CA MET A 195 -9.82 26.65 5.28
C MET A 195 -9.04 25.57 4.51
N GLU A 196 -9.42 24.31 4.67
CA GLU A 196 -8.77 23.20 3.98
C GLU A 196 -9.14 23.23 2.50
N THR A 197 -8.12 23.14 1.64
CA THR A 197 -8.31 23.00 0.19
C THR A 197 -8.49 21.52 -0.14
N ILE A 198 -9.53 21.21 -0.89
CA ILE A 198 -9.92 19.86 -1.30
C ILE A 198 -10.26 19.91 -2.80
N ILE A 199 -9.86 18.87 -3.54
CA ILE A 199 -10.30 18.70 -4.93
C ILE A 199 -11.44 17.69 -4.93
N ASP A 200 -12.65 18.14 -5.27
CA ASP A 200 -13.83 17.31 -5.39
C ASP A 200 -14.11 16.97 -6.85
N ILE A 201 -14.32 15.68 -7.10
CA ILE A 201 -14.67 15.13 -8.40
C ILE A 201 -16.10 14.64 -8.33
N THR A 202 -16.95 15.21 -9.17
CA THR A 202 -18.37 14.88 -9.26
C THR A 202 -18.69 14.32 -10.64
N PRO A 203 -18.78 12.99 -10.81
CA PRO A 203 -19.21 12.37 -12.07
C PRO A 203 -20.61 12.84 -12.45
N ARG A 204 -20.79 13.28 -13.70
CA ARG A 204 -22.10 13.62 -14.26
C ARG A 204 -22.77 12.37 -14.83
N ASP A 205 -24.10 12.36 -14.80
CA ASP A 205 -24.87 11.29 -15.43
C ASP A 205 -25.00 11.54 -16.95
N PRO A 206 -24.96 10.48 -17.78
CA PRO A 206 -24.76 9.08 -17.41
C PRO A 206 -23.28 8.78 -17.06
N ILE A 207 -23.06 7.93 -16.06
CA ILE A 207 -21.72 7.44 -15.72
C ILE A 207 -21.29 6.42 -16.79
N PRO A 208 -20.22 6.67 -17.56
CA PRO A 208 -19.75 5.72 -18.56
C PRO A 208 -19.20 4.46 -17.90
N ASN A 209 -19.54 3.30 -18.47
CA ASN A 209 -18.92 2.03 -18.09
C ASN A 209 -17.70 1.80 -18.97
N ALA A 210 -16.51 1.97 -18.40
CA ALA A 210 -15.27 1.71 -19.11
C ALA A 210 -14.98 0.20 -19.13
N LEU A 211 -14.57 -0.32 -20.28
CA LEU A 211 -14.10 -1.69 -20.42
C LEU A 211 -12.61 -1.81 -20.07
N VAL A 212 -11.88 -0.70 -20.20
CA VAL A 212 -10.43 -0.62 -20.08
C VAL A 212 -10.06 0.25 -18.86
N GLY A 213 -8.97 -0.11 -18.18
CA GLY A 213 -8.47 0.61 -17.00
C GLY A 213 -7.59 1.83 -17.35
N PRO A 214 -7.33 2.73 -16.39
CA PRO A 214 -6.58 3.98 -16.63
C PRO A 214 -5.09 3.78 -16.97
N LEU A 215 -4.51 2.62 -16.62
CA LEU A 215 -3.10 2.26 -16.91
C LEU A 215 -2.93 1.49 -18.22
N ASP A 216 -4.02 1.11 -18.89
CA ASP A 216 -3.98 0.28 -20.07
C ASP A 216 -3.67 1.12 -21.34
N PRO A 217 -2.86 0.61 -22.29
CA PRO A 217 -2.55 1.32 -23.53
C PRO A 217 -3.77 1.72 -24.37
N ASP A 218 -4.89 1.00 -24.26
CA ASP A 218 -6.10 1.28 -25.05
C ASP A 218 -7.02 2.31 -24.39
N CYS A 219 -6.70 2.80 -23.18
CA CYS A 219 -7.50 3.80 -22.46
C CYS A 219 -7.75 5.08 -23.29
N ALA A 220 -6.71 5.57 -23.97
CA ALA A 220 -6.80 6.79 -24.78
C ALA A 220 -7.71 6.61 -26.01
N LYS A 221 -7.90 5.37 -26.49
CA LYS A 221 -8.78 5.07 -27.63
C LYS A 221 -10.25 5.05 -27.23
N GLU A 222 -10.55 4.57 -26.02
CA GLU A 222 -11.91 4.56 -25.46
C GLU A 222 -12.37 5.99 -25.12
N GLY A 223 -11.50 6.80 -24.53
CA GLY A 223 -11.77 8.23 -24.29
C GLY A 223 -12.93 8.52 -23.33
N LEU A 224 -13.43 7.52 -22.59
CA LEU A 224 -14.51 7.66 -21.62
C LEU A 224 -14.01 8.06 -20.22
N ILE A 225 -12.77 7.70 -19.91
CA ILE A 225 -12.14 7.88 -18.59
C ILE A 225 -10.86 8.71 -18.71
N VAL A 226 -10.38 9.19 -17.57
CA VAL A 226 -9.10 9.89 -17.46
C VAL A 226 -7.97 8.86 -17.35
N CYS A 227 -7.04 8.88 -18.30
CA CYS A 227 -5.92 7.93 -18.37
C CYS A 227 -4.70 8.40 -17.57
N ASP A 228 -3.69 7.52 -17.40
CA ASP A 228 -2.43 7.89 -16.75
C ASP A 228 -1.76 9.10 -17.42
N LYS A 229 -1.42 10.10 -16.60
CA LYS A 229 -0.81 11.39 -16.95
C LYS A 229 -1.63 12.22 -17.94
N GLU A 230 -2.92 11.92 -18.07
CA GLU A 230 -3.81 12.72 -18.88
C GLU A 230 -4.15 14.06 -18.20
N LYS A 231 -4.25 15.11 -19.02
CA LYS A 231 -4.60 16.46 -18.57
C LYS A 231 -6.10 16.69 -18.71
N VAL A 232 -6.74 17.11 -17.63
CA VAL A 232 -8.18 17.40 -17.55
C VAL A 232 -8.39 18.79 -16.97
N LYS A 233 -9.38 19.52 -17.48
CA LYS A 233 -9.71 20.86 -16.96
C LYS A 233 -10.55 20.76 -15.71
N GLY A 234 -10.10 21.41 -14.64
CA GLY A 234 -10.86 21.68 -13.44
C GLY A 234 -11.35 23.12 -13.39
N GLN A 235 -12.29 23.38 -12.49
CA GLN A 235 -12.87 24.70 -12.23
C GLN A 235 -12.69 25.07 -10.76
N GLN A 236 -12.77 26.36 -10.49
CA GLN A 236 -12.84 26.87 -9.13
C GLN A 236 -14.27 26.71 -8.62
N GLY A 237 -14.42 25.98 -7.51
CA GLY A 237 -15.67 25.90 -6.78
C GLY A 237 -15.78 27.01 -5.74
N VAL A 238 -16.19 26.66 -4.52
CA VAL A 238 -16.36 27.63 -3.44
C VAL A 238 -15.00 27.97 -2.81
N SER A 239 -14.66 29.26 -2.73
CA SER A 239 -13.50 29.72 -1.97
C SER A 239 -13.85 30.87 -1.02
N LEU A 240 -13.33 30.77 0.22
CA LEU A 240 -13.51 31.82 1.22
C LEU A 240 -12.82 33.12 0.81
N ASP A 241 -11.64 33.02 0.17
CA ASP A 241 -10.89 34.18 -0.32
C ASP A 241 -11.69 34.98 -1.35
N ALA A 242 -12.43 34.30 -2.24
CA ALA A 242 -13.32 34.97 -3.18
C ALA A 242 -14.48 35.65 -2.46
N LEU A 243 -15.09 34.99 -1.48
CA LEU A 243 -16.18 35.56 -0.68
C LEU A 243 -15.75 36.81 0.08
N VAL A 244 -14.62 36.75 0.78
CA VAL A 244 -14.03 37.89 1.51
C VAL A 244 -13.66 39.01 0.54
N GLY A 245 -13.12 38.66 -0.63
CA GLY A 245 -12.85 39.62 -1.70
C GLY A 245 -14.10 40.34 -2.19
N ILE A 246 -15.21 39.62 -2.38
CA ILE A 246 -16.51 40.19 -2.78
C ILE A 246 -17.04 41.13 -1.69
N PHE A 247 -17.04 40.71 -0.42
CA PHE A 247 -17.52 41.55 0.68
C PHE A 247 -16.66 42.80 0.89
N THR A 248 -15.34 42.69 0.76
CA THR A 248 -14.43 43.83 0.91
C THR A 248 -14.63 44.84 -0.22
N ARG A 249 -14.81 44.38 -1.46
CA ARG A 249 -15.15 45.24 -2.59
C ARG A 249 -16.50 45.92 -2.37
N LEU A 250 -17.52 45.16 -1.99
CA LEU A 250 -18.84 45.71 -1.71
C LEU A 250 -18.81 46.77 -0.59
N GLY A 251 -18.04 46.52 0.47
CA GLY A 251 -17.85 47.49 1.57
C GLY A 251 -17.22 48.79 1.08
N ARG A 252 -16.20 48.70 0.22
CA ARG A 252 -15.57 49.88 -0.39
C ARG A 252 -16.50 50.61 -1.35
N ASP A 253 -17.26 49.88 -2.17
CA ASP A 253 -18.20 50.48 -3.11
C ASP A 253 -19.31 51.23 -2.36
N VAL A 254 -19.78 50.71 -1.23
CA VAL A 254 -20.75 51.38 -0.36
C VAL A 254 -20.16 52.62 0.31
N GLU A 255 -18.88 52.57 0.69
CA GLU A 255 -18.15 53.71 1.26
C GLU A 255 -17.89 54.81 0.21
N GLU A 256 -17.52 54.43 -1.02
CA GLU A 256 -17.16 55.32 -2.12
C GLU A 256 -18.37 55.96 -2.81
N ILE A 257 -19.41 55.18 -3.14
CA ILE A 257 -20.68 55.72 -3.67
C ILE A 257 -21.34 56.60 -2.60
N GLY A 258 -20.98 56.38 -1.33
CA GLY A 258 -21.31 57.22 -0.22
C GLY A 258 -22.73 56.94 0.24
N ILE A 259 -22.83 56.43 1.47
CA ILE A 259 -24.06 56.37 2.24
C ILE A 259 -24.88 57.69 2.11
N ALA A 260 -24.20 58.84 1.99
CA ALA A 260 -24.80 60.15 1.77
C ALA A 260 -25.58 60.30 0.44
N ASN A 261 -25.06 59.79 -0.69
CA ASN A 261 -25.78 59.85 -1.96
C ASN A 261 -27.02 58.95 -1.92
N THR A 262 -26.89 57.76 -1.34
CA THR A 262 -28.00 56.83 -1.15
C THR A 262 -29.07 57.43 -0.24
N TYR A 263 -28.68 58.11 0.84
CA TYR A 263 -29.62 58.88 1.68
C TYR A 263 -30.27 60.02 0.91
N SER A 264 -29.52 60.78 0.12
CA SER A 264 -30.08 61.89 -0.67
C SER A 264 -31.08 61.40 -1.73
N LEU A 265 -30.82 60.24 -2.35
CA LEU A 265 -31.72 59.58 -3.29
C LEU A 265 -32.97 59.08 -2.58
N ALA A 266 -32.83 58.41 -1.43
CA ALA A 266 -33.96 57.99 -0.62
C ALA A 266 -34.84 59.17 -0.19
N GLN A 267 -34.21 60.30 0.16
CA GLN A 267 -34.92 61.53 0.54
C GLN A 267 -35.67 62.15 -0.65
N ARG A 268 -35.06 62.18 -1.85
CA ARG A 268 -35.72 62.64 -3.08
C ARG A 268 -36.87 61.72 -3.51
N VAL A 269 -36.70 60.41 -3.39
CA VAL A 269 -37.75 59.43 -3.70
C VAL A 269 -38.92 59.61 -2.73
N SER A 270 -38.63 59.79 -1.44
CA SER A 270 -39.65 60.07 -0.42
C SER A 270 -40.45 61.34 -0.74
N SER A 271 -39.77 62.43 -1.14
CA SER A 271 -40.47 63.68 -1.49
C SER A 271 -41.35 63.53 -2.73
N VAL A 272 -40.90 62.80 -3.76
CA VAL A 272 -41.71 62.56 -4.97
C VAL A 272 -42.92 61.66 -4.66
N ILE A 273 -42.78 60.69 -3.76
CA ILE A 273 -43.88 59.83 -3.34
C ILE A 273 -44.93 60.62 -2.54
N GLU A 274 -44.51 61.51 -1.63
CA GLU A 274 -45.44 62.41 -0.92
C GLU A 274 -46.18 63.35 -1.88
N GLU A 275 -45.48 63.88 -2.89
CA GLU A 275 -46.09 64.75 -3.92
C GLU A 275 -47.08 63.99 -4.81
N ALA A 276 -46.81 62.72 -5.12
CA ALA A 276 -47.68 61.86 -5.92
C ALA A 276 -48.81 61.19 -5.10
N ARG A 277 -48.77 61.26 -3.77
CA ARG A 277 -49.77 60.67 -2.85
C ARG A 277 -51.23 60.97 -3.22
N PRO A 278 -51.63 62.21 -3.56
CA PRO A 278 -53.03 62.50 -3.95
C PRO A 278 -53.48 61.75 -5.21
N LEU A 279 -52.57 61.39 -6.13
CA LEU A 279 -52.87 60.66 -7.36
C LEU A 279 -53.09 59.15 -7.16
N LEU A 280 -52.72 58.63 -5.98
CA LEU A 280 -52.86 57.21 -5.63
C LEU A 280 -54.11 56.92 -4.77
N THR A 281 -54.88 57.96 -4.43
CA THR A 281 -56.07 57.90 -3.56
C THR A 281 -57.41 58.14 -4.29
N GLU A 282 -57.39 58.40 -5.61
CA GLU A 282 -58.55 58.20 -6.50
C GLU A 282 -58.58 56.77 -7.03
#